data_AF-A0A1P8K5B5-F1
#
_entry.id   AF-A0A1P8K5B5-F1
#
_cell.length_a   1.000
_cell.length_b   1.000
_cell.length_c   1.000
_cell.angle_alpha   90.00
_cell.angle_beta   90.00
_cell.angle_gamma   90.00
#
_symmetry.space_group_name_H-M   'P 1'
#
loop_
_entity.id
_entity.type
_entity.pdbx_description
1 polymer ?
#
loop_
_entity_poly.entity_id
_entity_poly.type
_entity_poly.pdbx_seq_one_letter_code
_entity_poly.pdbx_strand_id
1 'polypeptide(L)'
;MTAFVLSAMEVLTANEAVRFGIFGVVGASKVFPPHGFLNEFFAAGNDPCDQDNLMGAWRPFSVSHQEYLEIKDWWVAAHPGVVEDDLGAANWDDWVQEVLNP
;
A
#
# COMPACT_ATOMS: atom_id res chain seq x y z
N MET A 1 -2.89 8.00 16.60
CA MET A 1 -2.59 8.34 15.21
C MET A 1 -1.47 9.36 15.13
N THR A 2 -0.33 8.93 14.60
CA THR A 2 0.86 9.76 14.38
C THR A 2 0.75 10.50 13.03
N ALA A 3 1.69 11.41 12.76
CA ALA A 3 1.78 12.05 11.45
C ALA A 3 2.06 11.03 10.32
N PHE A 4 2.85 9.99 10.58
CA PHE A 4 3.14 8.96 9.57
C PHE A 4 1.93 8.08 9.27
N VAL A 5 1.10 7.77 10.27
CA VAL A 5 -0.17 7.06 10.02
C VAL A 5 -1.10 7.88 9.13
N LEU A 6 -1.23 9.18 9.41
CA LEU A 6 -2.02 10.08 8.57
C LEU A 6 -1.48 10.16 7.14
N SER A 7 -0.16 10.33 6.97
CA SER A 7 0.46 10.35 5.64
C SER A 7 0.29 9.04 4.90
N ALA A 8 0.38 7.89 5.57
CA ALA A 8 0.09 6.59 4.98
C ALA A 8 -1.36 6.52 4.47
N MET A 9 -2.34 6.88 5.30
CA MET A 9 -3.76 6.88 4.91
C MET A 9 -4.01 7.78 3.69
N GLU A 10 -3.40 8.97 3.65
CA GLU A 10 -3.49 9.89 2.52
C GLU A 10 -2.90 9.28 1.24
N VAL A 11 -1.68 8.73 1.30
CA VAL A 11 -1.01 8.09 0.16
C VAL A 11 -1.83 6.90 -0.35
N LEU A 12 -2.27 6.01 0.55
CA LEU A 12 -3.02 4.82 0.17
C LEU A 12 -4.39 5.16 -0.44
N THR A 13 -5.10 6.12 0.15
CA THR A 13 -6.40 6.59 -0.38
C THR A 13 -6.25 7.25 -1.75
N ALA A 14 -5.24 8.10 -1.92
CA ALA A 14 -4.97 8.76 -3.19
C ALA A 14 -4.56 7.74 -4.27
N ASN A 15 -3.74 6.75 -3.90
CA ASN A 15 -3.32 5.68 -4.79
C ASN A 15 -4.50 4.80 -5.22
N GLU A 16 -5.35 4.40 -4.28
CA GLU A 16 -6.55 3.61 -4.57
C GLU A 16 -7.51 4.33 -5.54
N ALA A 17 -7.61 5.66 -5.43
CA ALA A 17 -8.52 6.45 -6.24
C ALA A 17 -8.07 6.69 -7.69
N VAL A 18 -6.77 6.55 -8.00
CA VAL A 18 -6.25 6.75 -9.37
C VAL A 18 -6.34 5.47 -10.19
N ARG A 19 -6.53 5.61 -11.51
CA ARG A 19 -6.86 4.49 -12.41
C ARG A 19 -5.84 3.36 -12.40
N PHE A 20 -4.56 3.71 -12.29
CA PHE A 20 -3.46 2.75 -12.37
C PHE A 20 -2.73 2.57 -11.03
N GLY A 21 -3.26 3.13 -9.95
CA GLY A 21 -2.66 2.98 -8.64
C GLY A 21 -2.75 1.53 -8.15
N ILE A 22 -1.61 1.00 -7.69
CA ILE A 22 -1.52 -0.39 -7.23
C ILE A 22 -2.51 -0.70 -6.10
N PHE A 23 -2.80 0.23 -5.21
CA PHE A 23 -3.76 0.07 -4.13
C PHE A 23 -5.21 -0.04 -4.60
N GLY A 24 -5.53 0.40 -5.83
CA GLY A 24 -6.81 0.07 -6.46
C GLY A 24 -6.94 -1.44 -6.73
N VAL A 25 -5.83 -2.10 -7.06
CA VAL A 25 -5.78 -3.57 -7.21
C VAL A 25 -5.74 -4.25 -5.84
N VAL A 26 -4.97 -3.73 -4.88
CA VAL A 26 -4.92 -4.25 -3.50
C VAL A 26 -6.30 -4.22 -2.85
N GLY A 27 -7.06 -3.12 -3.01
CA GLY A 27 -8.42 -3.01 -2.49
C GLY A 27 -9.36 -4.09 -3.05
N ALA A 28 -9.08 -4.58 -4.26
CA ALA A 28 -9.82 -5.66 -4.91
C ALA A 28 -9.27 -7.08 -4.60
N SER A 29 -7.98 -7.23 -4.26
CA SER A 29 -7.27 -8.52 -4.22
C SER A 29 -7.43 -9.33 -2.92
N LYS A 30 -8.21 -8.84 -1.94
CA LYS A 30 -8.42 -9.48 -0.62
C LYS A 30 -7.14 -9.70 0.19
N VAL A 31 -6.02 -9.13 -0.23
CA VAL A 31 -4.76 -9.19 0.50
C VAL A 31 -4.25 -7.78 0.80
N PHE A 32 -3.40 -7.66 1.82
CA PHE A 32 -2.72 -6.43 2.20
C PHE A 32 -1.22 -6.73 2.38
N PRO A 33 -0.33 -5.84 1.91
CA PRO A 33 1.10 -6.11 1.96
C PRO A 33 1.62 -6.14 3.41
N PRO A 34 2.55 -7.04 3.74
CA PRO A 34 3.28 -7.02 5.00
C PRO A 34 4.00 -5.69 5.28
N HIS A 35 4.31 -5.45 6.54
CA HIS A 35 4.95 -4.21 7.02
C HIS A 35 6.22 -3.84 6.25
N GLY A 36 7.08 -4.82 5.94
CA GLY A 36 8.31 -4.58 5.18
C GLY A 36 8.03 -4.04 3.78
N PHE A 37 7.13 -4.69 3.06
CA PHE A 37 6.79 -4.34 1.68
C PHE A 37 6.06 -3.00 1.61
N LEU A 38 5.17 -2.72 2.57
CA LEU A 38 4.51 -1.42 2.66
C LEU A 38 5.52 -0.29 2.91
N ASN A 39 6.57 -0.54 3.71
CA ASN A 39 7.64 0.44 3.92
C ASN A 39 8.52 0.63 2.68
N GLU A 40 8.75 -0.40 1.87
CA GLU A 40 9.43 -0.26 0.58
C GLU A 40 8.64 0.67 -0.36
N PHE A 41 7.32 0.47 -0.44
CA PHE A 41 6.43 1.36 -1.17
C PHE A 41 6.51 2.82 -0.68
N PHE A 42 6.37 3.06 0.63
CA PHE A 42 6.44 4.42 1.17
C PHE A 42 7.82 5.06 1.00
N ALA A 43 8.90 4.27 1.05
CA ALA A 43 10.27 4.74 0.83
C ALA A 43 10.56 5.07 -0.65
N ALA A 44 9.85 4.46 -1.61
CA ALA A 44 10.00 4.77 -3.03
C ALA A 44 9.58 6.22 -3.35
N GLY A 45 8.60 6.77 -2.62
CA GLY A 45 8.13 8.15 -2.82
C GLY A 45 7.27 8.36 -4.06
N ASN A 46 6.94 7.29 -4.77
CA ASN A 46 6.07 7.26 -5.94
C ASN A 46 5.47 5.85 -6.11
N ASP A 47 4.41 5.74 -6.90
CA ASP A 47 3.90 4.45 -7.36
C ASP A 47 4.39 4.18 -8.79
N PRO A 48 5.25 3.17 -9.01
CA PRO A 48 5.67 2.76 -10.35
C PRO A 48 4.52 2.30 -11.25
N CYS A 49 3.38 1.91 -10.66
CA CYS A 49 2.18 1.54 -11.40
C CYS A 49 1.38 2.76 -11.88
N ASP A 50 1.65 3.98 -11.38
CA ASP A 50 0.97 5.21 -11.82
C ASP A 50 1.40 5.62 -13.23
N GLN A 51 0.76 5.01 -14.24
CA GLN A 51 1.10 5.19 -15.65
C GLN A 51 0.65 6.53 -16.25
N ASP A 52 -0.27 7.25 -15.59
CA ASP A 52 -0.78 8.53 -16.07
C ASP A 52 -0.29 9.74 -15.26
N ASN A 53 0.57 9.50 -14.25
CA ASN A 53 1.13 10.52 -13.34
C ASN A 53 0.05 11.35 -12.63
N LEU A 54 -1.14 10.76 -12.43
CA LEU A 54 -2.22 11.43 -11.69
C LEU A 54 -1.97 11.40 -10.18
N MET A 55 -1.16 10.46 -9.70
CA MET A 55 -0.64 10.48 -8.36
C MET A 55 0.68 11.25 -8.32
N GLY A 56 0.66 12.41 -7.67
CA GLY A 56 1.89 13.14 -7.39
C GLY A 56 2.84 12.32 -6.51
N ALA A 57 4.15 12.50 -6.70
CA ALA A 57 5.15 11.94 -5.80
C ALA A 57 4.95 12.46 -4.36
N TRP A 58 5.23 11.62 -3.37
CA TRP A 58 5.23 11.99 -1.96
C TRP A 58 6.65 12.03 -1.40
N ARG A 59 6.80 12.63 -0.23
CA ARG A 59 8.08 12.60 0.49
C ARG A 59 8.29 11.18 1.05
N PRO A 60 9.39 10.48 0.73
CA PRO A 60 9.67 9.16 1.28
C PRO A 60 9.61 9.10 2.81
N PHE A 61 9.02 8.03 3.34
CA PHE A 61 8.93 7.78 4.78
C PHE A 61 8.84 6.28 5.06
N SER A 62 8.93 5.93 6.34
CA SER A 62 8.63 4.60 6.84
C SER A 62 7.81 4.70 8.12
N VAL A 63 7.06 3.65 8.40
CA VAL A 63 6.24 3.50 9.60
C VAL A 63 6.85 2.45 10.51
N SER A 64 6.70 2.63 11.81
CA SER A 64 6.99 1.60 12.81
C SER A 64 5.97 0.47 12.74
N HIS A 65 6.27 -0.66 13.41
CA HIS A 65 5.34 -1.79 13.45
C HIS A 65 3.99 -1.42 14.09
N GLN A 66 3.99 -0.58 15.14
CA GLN A 66 2.76 -0.14 15.78
C GLN A 66 1.90 0.73 14.85
N GLU A 67 2.52 1.64 14.11
CA GLU A 67 1.83 2.48 13.12
C GLU A 67 1.30 1.65 11.95
N TYR A 68 2.05 0.63 11.52
CA TYR A 68 1.59 -0.33 10.52
C TYR A 68 0.31 -1.06 10.96
N LEU A 69 0.24 -1.51 12.21
CA LEU A 69 -0.97 -2.15 12.73
C LEU A 69 -2.17 -1.18 12.71
N GLU A 70 -1.97 0.09 13.08
CA GLU A 70 -3.02 1.13 12.98
C GLU A 70 -3.49 1.33 11.53
N ILE A 71 -2.56 1.35 10.57
CA ILE A 71 -2.86 1.50 9.13
C ILE A 71 -3.62 0.27 8.61
N LYS A 72 -3.18 -0.94 8.97
CA LYS A 72 -3.82 -2.19 8.55
C LYS A 72 -5.24 -2.27 9.10
N ASP A 73 -5.44 -1.98 10.38
CA ASP A 73 -6.77 -2.01 11.00
C ASP A 73 -7.72 -1.03 10.31
N TRP A 74 -7.23 0.17 9.96
CA TRP A 74 -7.99 1.14 9.16
C TRP A 74 -8.31 0.62 7.76
N TRP A 75 -7.33 0.05 7.05
CA TRP A 75 -7.52 -0.48 5.70
C TRP A 75 -8.55 -1.62 5.68
N VAL A 76 -8.45 -2.56 6.61
CA VAL A 76 -9.38 -3.70 6.75
C VAL A 76 -10.80 -3.24 7.09
N ALA A 77 -10.94 -2.18 7.88
CA ALA A 77 -12.26 -1.59 8.17
C ALA A 77 -12.94 -1.04 6.89
N ALA A 78 -12.17 -0.49 5.95
CA ALA A 78 -12.66 -0.05 4.65
C ALA A 78 -12.82 -1.21 3.63
N HIS A 79 -12.04 -2.29 3.80
CA HIS A 79 -11.99 -3.44 2.89
C HIS A 79 -12.26 -4.78 3.62
N PRO A 80 -13.54 -5.10 3.91
CA PRO A 80 -13.86 -6.32 4.64
C PRO A 80 -13.35 -7.59 3.95
N GLY A 81 -12.71 -8.45 4.75
CA GLY A 81 -12.16 -9.73 4.32
C GLY A 81 -10.75 -9.64 3.72
N VAL A 82 -10.12 -8.46 3.72
CA VAL A 82 -8.70 -8.35 3.42
C VAL A 82 -7.86 -8.98 4.54
N VAL A 83 -6.83 -9.74 4.16
CA VAL A 83 -5.87 -10.35 5.08
C VAL A 83 -4.45 -9.92 4.74
N GLU A 84 -3.57 -9.85 5.74
CA GLU A 84 -2.14 -9.68 5.48
C GLU A 84 -1.59 -10.97 4.87
N ASP A 85 -0.95 -10.88 3.70
CA ASP A 85 -0.36 -12.02 3.01
C ASP A 85 0.85 -11.56 2.18
N ASP A 86 1.97 -12.26 2.30
CA ASP A 86 3.19 -11.98 1.53
C ASP A 86 3.18 -12.62 0.14
N LEU A 87 2.18 -13.44 -0.18
CA LEU A 87 2.05 -14.16 -1.46
C LEU A 87 3.28 -15.00 -1.83
N GLY A 88 4.14 -15.34 -0.86
CA GLY A 88 5.43 -15.98 -1.10
C GLY A 88 6.47 -15.07 -1.77
N ALA A 89 6.20 -13.77 -1.90
CA ALA A 89 7.11 -12.78 -2.48
C ALA A 89 8.27 -12.43 -1.52
N ALA A 90 9.40 -11.98 -2.09
CA ALA A 90 10.58 -11.63 -1.30
C ALA A 90 10.67 -10.14 -0.95
N ASN A 91 9.98 -9.27 -1.69
CA ASN A 91 10.02 -7.81 -1.61
C ASN A 91 8.75 -7.21 -2.22
N TRP A 92 8.63 -5.88 -2.16
CA TRP A 92 7.49 -5.14 -2.73
C TRP A 92 7.30 -5.36 -4.22
N ASP A 93 8.36 -5.28 -5.03
CA ASP A 93 8.25 -5.38 -6.49
C ASP A 93 7.72 -6.76 -6.92
N ASP A 94 8.24 -7.83 -6.29
CA ASP A 94 7.75 -9.19 -6.49
C ASP A 94 6.29 -9.32 -6.05
N TRP A 95 5.94 -8.78 -4.88
CA TRP A 95 4.57 -8.82 -4.34
C TRP A 95 3.57 -8.12 -5.26
N VAL A 96 3.96 -6.99 -5.85
CA VAL A 96 3.16 -6.28 -6.86
C VAL A 96 2.92 -7.16 -8.08
N GLN A 97 3.91 -7.92 -8.55
CA GLN A 97 3.71 -8.82 -9.69
C GLN A 97 2.71 -9.93 -9.38
N GLU A 98 2.75 -10.50 -8.18
CA GLU A 98 1.81 -11.54 -7.75
C GLU A 98 0.37 -11.00 -7.65
N VAL A 99 0.19 -9.79 -7.08
CA VAL A 99 -1.15 -9.16 -7.00
C VAL A 99 -1.71 -8.78 -8.37
N LEU A 100 -0.86 -8.37 -9.31
CA LEU A 100 -1.29 -8.02 -10.67
C LEU A 100 -1.59 -9.25 -11.53
N ASN A 101 -1.05 -10.43 -11.19
CA ASN A 101 -1.21 -11.68 -11.94
C ASN A 101 -1.61 -12.85 -11.01
N PRO A 102 -2.81 -12.79 -10.38
CA PRO A 102 -3.25 -13.76 -9.37
C PRO A 102 -3.56 -15.16 -9.90
#